data_AF-A0A9P7ZXU1-F1
#
_entry.id   AF-A0A9P7ZXU1-F1
#
_cell.length_a   1.000
_cell.length_b   1.000
_cell.length_c   1.000
_cell.angle_alpha   90.00
_cell.angle_beta   90.00
_cell.angle_gamma   90.00
#
_symmetry.space_group_name_H-M   'P 1'
#
loop_
_entity.id
_entity.type
_entity.pdbx_description
1 polymer ?
#
loop_
_entity_poly.entity_id
_entity_poly.type
_entity_poly.pdbx_seq_one_letter_code
_entity_poly.pdbx_strand_id
1 'polypeptide(L)'
;MPRTRTPRTLYPFKGIVYLVSNPSLWPRVILPFIVLLIITIVLLVLAFMYLMPSQVDFFTRHSWPSWLAYTVSVLLTLLEAALGSLISYLALMPLWEDALFDAVLRTRKLGYIIEAAHGDYRTCLNGLMGGVYIILFQSVVLLFFQIVSLIVLLPLHVVPVVGTIVYCYLNGWVMTFSKRIHYDVELRKMSVNQSRKYAWRHRSEFCEFGAVAVFLEMTPVLNILFFWTNVVGAALWVADEIEEARRQDRVASSSAQNQSGSHYVTFHPYDSPQASLPSEPLLGARAYDNYSVASEQPPPYQGPSQGQQQYQPAPVRK
;
A
#
# COMPACT_ATOMS: atom_id res chain seq x y z
N MET A 1 -24.24 -22.86 0.10
CA MET A 1 -24.74 -21.54 0.55
C MET A 1 -23.88 -20.45 -0.09
N PRO A 2 -24.44 -19.47 -0.81
CA PRO A 2 -23.67 -18.33 -1.27
C PRO A 2 -23.17 -17.56 -0.04
N ARG A 3 -21.84 -17.45 0.13
CA ARG A 3 -21.26 -16.57 1.15
C ARG A 3 -21.69 -15.15 0.79
N THR A 4 -22.54 -14.53 1.60
CA THR A 4 -22.84 -13.10 1.50
C THR A 4 -21.52 -12.33 1.58
N ARG A 5 -21.32 -11.33 0.72
CA ARG A 5 -20.12 -10.48 0.75
C ARG A 5 -19.90 -9.98 2.16
N THR A 6 -18.70 -10.19 2.69
CA THR A 6 -18.39 -9.72 4.04
C THR A 6 -18.34 -8.20 4.02
N PRO A 7 -19.04 -7.48 4.91
CA PRO A 7 -18.92 -6.04 5.00
C PRO A 7 -17.47 -5.63 5.29
N ARG A 8 -17.00 -4.54 4.66
CA ARG A 8 -15.60 -4.09 4.76
C ARG A 8 -15.20 -3.71 6.19
N THR A 9 -16.18 -3.22 6.96
CA THR A 9 -16.05 -2.88 8.39
C THR A 9 -15.70 -4.07 9.30
N LEU A 10 -15.93 -5.32 8.87
CA LEU A 10 -15.69 -6.51 9.69
C LEU A 10 -14.26 -7.06 9.54
N TYR A 11 -13.52 -6.64 8.52
CA TYR A 11 -12.17 -7.15 8.27
C TYR A 11 -11.15 -6.78 9.35
N PRO A 12 -11.17 -5.57 9.97
CA PRO A 12 -10.30 -5.28 11.11
C PRO A 12 -10.50 -6.27 12.27
N PHE A 13 -11.75 -6.59 12.61
CA PHE A 13 -12.07 -7.59 13.63
C PHE A 13 -11.66 -9.01 13.22
N LYS A 14 -11.88 -9.38 11.95
CA LYS A 14 -11.37 -10.65 11.42
C LYS A 14 -9.85 -10.73 11.51
N GLY A 15 -9.14 -9.63 11.30
CA GLY A 15 -7.69 -9.53 11.45
C GLY A 15 -7.23 -9.91 12.85
N ILE A 16 -7.90 -9.39 13.89
CA ILE A 16 -7.63 -9.73 15.29
C ILE A 16 -7.83 -11.23 15.52
N VAL A 17 -9.00 -11.75 15.19
CA VAL A 17 -9.35 -13.16 15.39
C VAL A 17 -8.40 -14.07 14.63
N TYR A 18 -8.05 -13.72 13.39
CA TYR A 18 -7.16 -14.49 12.54
C TYR A 18 -5.72 -14.51 13.05
N LEU A 19 -5.21 -13.37 13.54
CA LEU A 19 -3.87 -13.31 14.13
C LEU A 19 -3.80 -14.19 15.38
N VAL A 20 -4.78 -14.13 16.27
CA VAL A 20 -4.85 -14.98 17.47
C VAL A 20 -4.98 -16.46 17.11
N SER A 21 -5.76 -16.78 16.08
CA SER A 21 -6.00 -18.17 15.64
C SER A 21 -4.81 -18.79 14.89
N ASN A 22 -3.85 -17.99 14.40
CA ASN A 22 -2.70 -18.46 13.64
C ASN A 22 -1.38 -18.08 14.32
N PRO A 23 -0.90 -18.88 15.29
CA PRO A 23 0.36 -18.63 16.00
C PRO A 23 1.59 -18.57 15.08
N SER A 24 1.52 -19.14 13.88
CA SER A 24 2.58 -19.08 12.87
C SER A 24 2.89 -17.66 12.38
N LEU A 25 1.99 -16.70 12.59
CA LEU A 25 2.18 -15.30 12.24
C LEU A 25 2.87 -14.49 13.33
N TRP A 26 2.83 -14.94 14.59
CA TRP A 26 3.33 -14.17 15.74
C TRP A 26 4.82 -13.86 15.67
N PRO A 27 5.71 -14.77 15.22
CA PRO A 27 7.12 -14.44 15.07
C PRO A 27 7.35 -13.24 14.13
N ARG A 28 6.51 -13.08 13.10
CA ARG A 28 6.61 -11.96 12.15
C ARG A 28 6.17 -10.63 12.75
N VAL A 29 5.30 -10.65 13.75
CA VAL A 29 4.89 -9.46 14.51
C VAL A 29 5.90 -9.11 15.61
N ILE A 30 6.46 -10.12 16.29
CA ILE A 30 7.37 -9.93 17.43
C ILE A 30 8.80 -9.55 16.97
N LEU A 31 9.28 -10.13 15.87
CA LEU A 31 10.63 -9.88 15.35
C LEU A 31 10.94 -8.39 15.11
N PRO A 32 10.06 -7.59 14.46
CA PRO A 32 10.22 -6.13 14.33
C PRO A 32 10.55 -5.42 15.64
N PHE A 33 9.83 -5.73 16.72
CA PHE A 33 10.03 -5.09 18.02
C PHE A 33 11.40 -5.40 18.61
N ILE A 34 11.84 -6.66 18.50
CA ILE A 34 13.15 -7.08 18.99
C ILE A 34 14.25 -6.38 18.20
N VAL A 35 14.15 -6.34 16.87
CA VAL A 35 15.14 -5.70 16.01
C VAL A 35 15.21 -4.19 16.27
N LEU A 36 14.07 -3.50 16.37
CA LEU A 36 14.02 -2.07 16.69
C LEU A 36 14.57 -1.76 18.08
N LEU A 37 14.32 -2.63 19.07
CA LEU A 37 14.87 -2.49 20.40
C LEU A 37 16.40 -2.58 20.38
N ILE A 38 16.96 -3.56 19.68
CA ILE A 38 18.41 -3.72 19.53
C ILE A 38 19.01 -2.48 18.82
N ILE A 39 18.42 -2.05 17.71
CA ILE A 39 18.87 -0.85 16.98
C ILE A 39 18.85 0.37 17.89
N THR A 40 17.79 0.56 18.67
CA THR A 40 17.67 1.70 19.60
C THR A 40 18.74 1.66 20.68
N ILE A 41 19.01 0.49 21.27
CA ILE A 41 20.08 0.33 22.27
C ILE A 41 21.45 0.65 21.65
N VAL A 42 21.72 0.12 20.45
CA VAL A 42 23.00 0.37 19.74
C VAL A 42 23.15 1.86 19.43
N LEU A 43 22.14 2.50 18.86
CA LEU A 43 22.16 3.93 18.56
C LEU A 43 22.37 4.78 19.82
N LEU A 44 21.71 4.43 20.92
CA LEU A 44 21.86 5.12 22.20
C LEU A 44 23.30 5.02 22.72
N VAL A 45 23.87 3.81 22.73
CA VAL A 45 25.25 3.59 23.19
C VAL A 45 26.24 4.36 22.30
N LEU A 46 26.09 4.28 20.98
CA LEU A 46 26.95 5.00 20.04
C LEU A 46 26.81 6.52 20.20
N ALA A 47 25.60 7.04 20.40
CA ALA A 47 25.35 8.46 20.62
C ALA A 47 26.07 8.95 21.89
N PHE A 48 25.97 8.21 23.00
CA PHE A 48 26.68 8.57 24.22
C PHE A 48 28.20 8.41 24.12
N MET A 49 28.70 7.43 23.36
CA MET A 49 30.13 7.19 23.20
C MET A 49 30.82 8.22 22.29
N TYR A 50 30.16 8.63 21.20
CA TYR A 50 30.80 9.45 20.16
C TYR A 50 30.22 10.86 20.04
N LEU A 51 28.91 11.01 20.18
CA LEU A 51 28.20 12.27 19.90
C LEU A 51 28.29 13.21 21.11
N MET A 52 28.05 12.69 22.31
CA MET A 52 28.11 13.48 23.55
C MET A 52 29.49 14.14 23.78
N PRO A 53 30.63 13.43 23.69
CA PRO A 53 31.94 14.07 23.87
C PRO A 53 32.20 15.17 22.83
N SER A 54 31.84 14.92 21.56
CA SER A 54 32.00 15.90 20.47
C SER A 54 31.21 17.19 20.73
N GLN A 55 30.00 17.08 21.27
CA GLN A 55 29.16 18.21 21.62
C GLN A 55 29.70 19.00 22.81
N VAL A 56 30.16 18.31 23.86
CA VAL A 56 30.74 18.97 25.04
C VAL A 56 31.98 19.78 24.63
N ASP A 57 32.83 19.23 23.77
CA ASP A 57 34.00 19.94 23.22
C ASP A 57 33.61 21.13 22.36
N PHE A 58 32.53 21.02 21.58
CA PHE A 58 32.01 22.12 20.78
C PHE A 58 31.52 23.29 21.64
N PHE A 59 30.74 23.02 22.69
CA PHE A 59 30.22 24.06 23.59
C PHE A 59 31.32 24.67 24.48
N THR A 60 32.25 23.85 24.98
CA THR A 60 33.36 24.32 25.80
C THR A 60 34.28 25.26 25.01
N ARG A 61 34.52 24.97 23.72
CA ARG A 61 35.26 25.88 22.82
C ARG A 61 34.57 27.23 22.59
N HIS A 62 33.24 27.26 22.64
CA HIS A 62 32.45 28.50 22.54
C HIS A 62 32.27 29.21 23.89
N SER A 63 33.07 28.88 24.90
CA SER A 63 33.07 29.53 26.23
C SER A 63 31.77 29.34 27.02
N TRP A 64 31.04 28.24 26.79
CA TRP A 64 29.87 27.91 27.60
C TRP A 64 30.30 27.42 29.00
N PRO A 65 29.54 27.75 30.07
CA PRO A 65 29.78 27.18 31.39
C PRO A 65 29.71 25.65 31.36
N SER A 66 30.63 24.97 32.05
CA SER A 66 30.76 23.50 31.97
C SER A 66 29.45 22.76 32.30
N TRP A 67 28.75 23.18 33.35
CA TRP A 67 27.48 22.56 33.75
C TRP A 67 26.40 22.67 32.67
N LEU A 68 26.36 23.78 31.94
CA LEU A 68 25.42 24.01 30.85
C LEU A 68 25.79 23.19 29.61
N ALA A 69 27.09 23.12 29.28
CA ALA A 69 27.59 22.30 28.18
C ALA A 69 27.20 20.82 28.35
N TYR A 70 27.47 20.21 29.50
CA TYR A 70 27.09 18.81 29.76
C TYR A 70 25.57 18.59 29.70
N THR A 71 24.78 19.49 30.29
CA THR A 71 23.32 19.35 30.33
C THR A 71 22.72 19.40 28.92
N VAL A 72 23.15 20.36 28.10
CA VAL A 72 22.67 20.52 26.73
C VAL A 72 23.16 19.37 25.85
N SER A 73 24.41 18.92 25.99
CA SER A 73 24.92 17.75 25.26
C SER A 73 24.14 16.48 25.56
N VAL A 74 23.76 16.21 26.82
CA VAL A 74 22.92 15.05 27.16
C VAL A 74 21.56 15.13 26.47
N LEU A 75 20.91 16.30 26.50
CA LEU A 75 19.61 16.48 25.83
C LEU A 75 19.71 16.32 24.31
N LEU A 76 20.74 16.89 23.69
CA LEU A 76 20.95 16.80 22.25
C LEU A 76 21.29 15.37 21.83
N THR A 77 22.14 14.67 22.58
CA THR A 77 22.46 13.25 22.37
C THR A 77 21.22 12.37 22.44
N LEU A 78 20.34 12.58 23.44
CA LEU A 78 19.07 11.86 23.54
C LEU A 78 18.14 12.16 22.35
N LEU A 79 18.07 13.43 21.94
CA LEU A 79 17.27 13.84 20.79
C LEU A 79 17.78 13.21 19.48
N GLU A 80 19.08 13.22 19.24
CA GLU A 80 19.68 12.64 18.05
C GLU A 80 19.55 11.11 18.02
N ALA A 81 19.71 10.44 19.17
CA ALA A 81 19.45 9.01 19.27
C ALA A 81 17.97 8.70 18.98
N ALA A 82 17.04 9.50 19.52
CA ALA A 82 15.61 9.35 19.23
C ALA A 82 15.27 9.59 17.76
N LEU A 83 15.88 10.61 17.14
CA LEU A 83 15.74 10.89 15.71
C LEU A 83 16.30 9.74 14.85
N GLY A 84 17.46 9.20 15.21
CA GLY A 84 18.05 8.03 14.55
C GLY A 84 17.16 6.79 14.65
N SER A 85 16.60 6.52 15.83
CA SER A 85 15.61 5.45 16.02
C SER A 85 14.34 5.68 15.21
N LEU A 86 13.84 6.92 15.13
CA LEU A 86 12.68 7.27 14.31
C LEU A 86 12.93 7.03 12.83
N ILE A 87 14.09 7.46 12.31
CA ILE A 87 14.48 7.22 10.92
C ILE A 87 14.57 5.71 10.65
N SER A 88 15.17 4.95 11.57
CA SER A 88 15.28 3.49 11.46
C SER A 88 13.90 2.82 11.44
N TYR A 89 12.98 3.27 12.30
CA TYR A 89 11.59 2.82 12.32
C TYR A 89 10.89 3.11 10.98
N LEU A 90 10.97 4.35 10.47
CA LEU A 90 10.34 4.73 9.19
C LEU A 90 10.90 3.96 7.99
N ALA A 91 12.19 3.59 8.03
CA ALA A 91 12.82 2.81 6.97
C ALA A 91 12.45 1.32 7.01
N LEU A 92 12.38 0.72 8.20
CA LEU A 92 12.20 -0.74 8.36
C LEU A 92 10.74 -1.18 8.45
N MET A 93 9.87 -0.35 9.02
CA MET A 93 8.46 -0.71 9.24
C MET A 93 7.71 -1.16 7.98
N PRO A 94 7.83 -0.48 6.83
CA PRO A 94 7.15 -0.88 5.61
C PRO A 94 7.54 -2.30 5.17
N LEU A 95 8.82 -2.66 5.29
CA LEU A 95 9.31 -4.00 4.94
C LEU A 95 8.68 -5.10 5.79
N TRP A 96 8.49 -4.84 7.09
CA TRP A 96 7.86 -5.81 7.99
C TRP A 96 6.35 -5.90 7.82
N GLU A 97 5.71 -4.78 7.52
CA GLU A 97 4.30 -4.74 7.15
C GLU A 97 4.04 -5.62 5.91
N ASP A 98 4.84 -5.44 4.86
CA ASP A 98 4.79 -6.20 3.62
C ASP A 98 5.04 -7.69 3.88
N ALA A 99 6.07 -8.01 4.67
CA ALA A 99 6.36 -9.40 5.06
C ALA A 99 5.22 -10.07 5.83
N LEU A 100 4.51 -9.33 6.68
CA LEU A 100 3.32 -9.83 7.39
C LEU A 100 2.12 -9.97 6.45
N PHE A 101 1.94 -9.06 5.50
CA PHE A 101 0.89 -9.13 4.51
C PHE A 101 1.04 -10.39 3.64
N ASP A 102 2.24 -10.60 3.08
CA ASP A 102 2.59 -11.77 2.28
C ASP A 102 2.43 -13.09 3.04
N ALA A 103 2.83 -13.07 4.30
CA ALA A 103 2.64 -14.17 5.22
C ALA A 103 1.18 -14.62 5.34
N VAL A 104 0.26 -13.68 5.45
CA VAL A 104 -1.18 -13.96 5.53
C VAL A 104 -1.69 -14.54 4.22
N LEU A 105 -1.28 -13.99 3.08
CA LEU A 105 -1.63 -14.53 1.77
C LEU A 105 -1.11 -15.96 1.57
N ARG A 106 0.12 -16.27 2.03
CA ARG A 106 0.68 -17.62 2.01
C ARG A 106 -0.15 -18.60 2.84
N THR A 107 -0.56 -18.21 4.07
CA THR A 107 -1.45 -19.04 4.90
C THR A 107 -2.82 -19.27 4.26
N ARG A 108 -3.29 -18.32 3.44
CA ARG A 108 -4.52 -18.45 2.63
C ARG A 108 -4.35 -19.26 1.33
N LYS A 109 -3.20 -19.93 1.13
CA LYS A 109 -2.85 -20.69 -0.09
C LYS A 109 -2.77 -19.82 -1.36
N LEU A 110 -2.51 -18.52 -1.20
CA LEU A 110 -2.31 -17.57 -2.28
C LEU A 110 -0.82 -17.28 -2.54
N GLY A 111 0.09 -18.09 -1.97
CA GLY A 111 1.54 -17.92 -2.09
C GLY A 111 2.06 -17.91 -3.53
N TYR A 112 1.42 -18.64 -4.43
CA TYR A 112 1.81 -18.69 -5.84
C TYR A 112 1.69 -17.33 -6.57
N ILE A 113 0.82 -16.43 -6.12
CA ILE A 113 0.68 -15.08 -6.70
C ILE A 113 1.90 -14.24 -6.34
N ILE A 114 2.35 -14.39 -5.09
CA ILE A 114 3.54 -13.72 -4.58
C ILE A 114 4.77 -14.22 -5.34
N GLU A 115 4.89 -15.52 -5.53
CA GLU A 115 5.99 -16.13 -6.29
C GLU A 115 6.00 -15.68 -7.75
N ALA A 116 4.84 -15.62 -8.40
CA ALA A 116 4.71 -15.08 -9.76
C ALA A 116 5.06 -13.59 -9.84
N ALA A 117 4.77 -12.81 -8.79
CA ALA A 117 5.08 -11.38 -8.73
C ALA A 117 6.57 -11.10 -8.45
N HIS A 118 7.25 -11.99 -7.71
CA HIS A 118 8.65 -11.85 -7.26
C HIS A 118 9.69 -12.46 -8.22
N GLY A 119 9.32 -12.80 -9.45
CA GLY A 119 10.17 -13.48 -10.44
C GLY A 119 11.49 -12.79 -10.85
N ASP A 120 11.88 -11.68 -10.24
CA ASP A 120 13.13 -10.97 -10.56
C ASP A 120 13.83 -10.41 -9.30
N TYR A 121 14.57 -11.29 -8.61
CA TYR A 121 15.39 -10.97 -7.43
C TYR A 121 16.53 -9.94 -7.72
N ARG A 122 16.93 -9.75 -8.99
CA ARG A 122 18.09 -8.94 -9.39
C ARG A 122 17.88 -7.42 -9.41
N THR A 123 16.63 -6.94 -9.36
CA THR A 123 16.31 -5.50 -9.29
C THR A 123 16.33 -4.97 -7.84
N CYS A 124 16.49 -5.86 -6.86
CA CYS A 124 16.28 -5.60 -5.45
C CYS A 124 17.24 -4.55 -4.86
N LEU A 125 18.52 -4.49 -5.26
CA LEU A 125 19.49 -3.57 -4.61
C LEU A 125 19.43 -2.12 -5.13
N ASN A 126 19.28 -1.91 -6.45
CA ASN A 126 19.07 -0.58 -7.02
C ASN A 126 17.61 -0.10 -6.84
N GLY A 127 16.67 -1.05 -6.76
CA GLY A 127 15.28 -0.81 -6.38
C GLY A 127 15.08 -0.61 -4.87
N LEU A 128 16.02 -1.02 -4.00
CA LEU A 128 15.93 -0.77 -2.55
C LEU A 128 16.05 0.71 -2.25
N MET A 129 17.02 1.41 -2.85
CA MET A 129 17.21 2.85 -2.60
C MET A 129 16.10 3.69 -3.24
N GLY A 130 15.66 3.32 -4.44
CA GLY A 130 14.50 3.95 -5.09
C GLY A 130 13.17 3.63 -4.39
N GLY A 131 13.01 2.39 -3.92
CA GLY A 131 11.86 1.88 -3.18
C GLY A 131 11.80 2.48 -1.77
N VAL A 132 12.90 2.51 -1.03
CA VAL A 132 13.03 3.22 0.25
C VAL A 132 12.79 4.71 0.04
N TYR A 133 13.29 5.34 -1.02
CA TYR A 133 12.97 6.75 -1.30
C TYR A 133 11.48 6.96 -1.58
N ILE A 134 10.83 6.10 -2.38
CA ILE A 134 9.39 6.18 -2.67
C ILE A 134 8.58 5.90 -1.41
N ILE A 135 8.97 4.92 -0.60
CA ILE A 135 8.32 4.53 0.65
C ILE A 135 8.48 5.63 1.71
N LEU A 136 9.67 6.20 1.85
CA LEU A 136 9.94 7.33 2.75
C LEU A 136 9.23 8.59 2.27
N PHE A 137 9.27 8.91 0.98
CA PHE A 137 8.53 10.04 0.41
C PHE A 137 7.03 9.87 0.61
N GLN A 138 6.49 8.68 0.34
CA GLN A 138 5.09 8.36 0.57
C GLN A 138 4.75 8.48 2.05
N SER A 139 5.58 7.93 2.94
CA SER A 139 5.37 7.99 4.40
C SER A 139 5.44 9.43 4.91
N VAL A 140 6.35 10.26 4.40
CA VAL A 140 6.47 11.68 4.75
C VAL A 140 5.28 12.48 4.22
N VAL A 141 4.81 12.22 2.99
CA VAL A 141 3.62 12.86 2.43
C VAL A 141 2.37 12.46 3.23
N LEU A 142 2.22 11.18 3.56
CA LEU A 142 1.11 10.70 4.41
C LEU A 142 1.17 11.31 5.81
N LEU A 143 2.36 11.37 6.42
CA LEU A 143 2.59 12.02 7.71
C LEU A 143 2.24 13.51 7.65
N PHE A 144 2.65 14.21 6.59
CA PHE A 144 2.30 15.62 6.39
C PHE A 144 0.80 15.80 6.28
N PHE A 145 0.11 14.98 5.47
CA PHE A 145 -1.36 14.99 5.40
C PHE A 145 -2.00 14.71 6.76
N GLN A 146 -1.43 13.81 7.55
CA GLN A 146 -1.92 13.48 8.89
C GLN A 146 -1.71 14.63 9.88
N ILE A 147 -0.56 15.31 9.83
CA ILE A 147 -0.29 16.51 10.65
C ILE A 147 -1.22 17.66 10.24
N VAL A 148 -1.41 17.90 8.95
CA VAL A 148 -2.35 18.92 8.44
C VAL A 148 -3.78 18.59 8.86
N SER A 149 -4.19 17.33 8.72
CA SER A 149 -5.50 16.86 9.17
C SER A 149 -5.66 17.05 10.67
N LEU A 150 -4.64 16.73 11.48
CA LEU A 150 -4.63 16.96 12.93
C LEU A 150 -4.80 18.44 13.29
N ILE A 151 -4.07 19.34 12.61
CA ILE A 151 -4.18 20.80 12.83
C ILE A 151 -5.57 21.31 12.44
N VAL A 152 -6.12 20.86 11.30
CA VAL A 152 -7.44 21.28 10.81
C VAL A 152 -8.57 20.69 11.65
N LEU A 153 -8.39 19.50 12.23
CA LEU A 153 -9.37 18.85 13.11
C LEU A 153 -9.21 19.25 14.59
N LEU A 154 -8.16 19.99 14.96
CA LEU A 154 -7.93 20.47 16.33
C LEU A 154 -9.08 21.35 16.86
N PRO A 155 -9.66 22.29 16.08
CA PRO A 155 -10.88 23.02 16.46
C PRO A 155 -12.12 22.12 16.54
N LEU A 156 -12.14 21.01 15.79
CA LEU A 156 -13.26 20.07 15.72
C LEU A 156 -13.29 19.10 16.92
N HIS A 157 -12.15 18.91 17.59
CA HIS A 157 -12.04 18.14 18.85
C HIS A 157 -12.79 18.77 20.04
N VAL A 158 -13.30 19.99 19.89
CA VAL A 158 -14.18 20.65 20.87
C VAL A 158 -15.51 19.88 21.05
N VAL A 159 -15.91 19.07 20.05
CA VAL A 159 -17.06 18.14 20.17
C VAL A 159 -16.54 16.70 20.16
N PRO A 160 -16.33 16.06 21.33
CA PRO A 160 -15.57 14.81 21.46
C PRO A 160 -16.13 13.60 20.69
N VAL A 161 -17.42 13.61 20.34
CA VAL A 161 -18.06 12.52 19.59
C VAL A 161 -18.01 12.76 18.09
N VAL A 162 -18.41 13.95 17.64
CA VAL A 162 -18.46 14.28 16.20
C VAL A 162 -17.05 14.38 15.61
N GLY A 163 -16.11 15.01 16.34
CA GLY A 163 -14.72 15.12 15.91
C GLY A 163 -14.07 13.75 15.70
N THR A 164 -14.32 12.80 16.61
CA THR A 164 -13.78 11.43 16.52
C THR A 164 -14.34 10.68 15.30
N ILE A 165 -15.66 10.75 15.05
CA ILE A 165 -16.27 10.09 13.90
C ILE A 165 -15.72 10.64 12.58
N VAL A 166 -15.62 11.97 12.47
CA VAL A 166 -15.07 12.63 11.29
C VAL A 166 -13.58 12.29 11.11
N TYR A 167 -12.82 12.27 12.20
CA TYR A 167 -11.41 11.87 12.20
C TYR A 167 -11.23 10.45 11.68
N CYS A 168 -11.99 9.48 12.20
CA CYS A 168 -11.94 8.09 11.75
C CYS A 168 -12.30 7.96 10.27
N TYR A 169 -13.32 8.69 9.80
CA TYR A 169 -13.73 8.62 8.40
C TYR A 169 -12.68 9.22 7.44
N LEU A 170 -12.14 10.39 7.76
CA LEU A 170 -11.14 11.06 6.92
C LEU A 170 -9.81 10.31 6.89
N ASN A 171 -9.30 9.90 8.06
CA ASN A 171 -8.05 9.17 8.15
C ASN A 171 -8.21 7.71 7.72
N GLY A 172 -9.44 7.16 7.75
CA GLY A 172 -9.72 5.79 7.35
C GLY A 172 -9.36 5.51 5.89
N TRP A 173 -9.66 6.44 4.98
CA TRP A 173 -9.27 6.29 3.58
C TRP A 173 -7.74 6.17 3.43
N VAL A 174 -7.01 7.07 4.08
CA VAL A 174 -5.54 7.12 4.05
C VAL A 174 -4.95 5.85 4.65
N MET A 175 -5.45 5.44 5.82
CA MET A 175 -5.02 4.25 6.52
C MET A 175 -5.15 3.00 5.63
N THR A 176 -6.32 2.79 5.05
CA THR A 176 -6.59 1.65 4.18
C THR A 176 -5.72 1.66 2.93
N PHE A 177 -5.56 2.83 2.32
CA PHE A 177 -4.68 2.99 1.16
C PHE A 177 -3.24 2.61 1.51
N SER A 178 -2.73 3.07 2.65
CA SER A 178 -1.41 2.71 3.14
C SER A 178 -1.23 1.20 3.34
N LYS A 179 -2.26 0.51 3.86
CA LYS A 179 -2.21 -0.95 4.08
C LYS A 179 -2.34 -1.78 2.80
N ARG A 180 -2.90 -1.22 1.72
CA ARG A 180 -3.16 -1.93 0.46
C ARG A 180 -2.19 -1.59 -0.66
N ILE A 181 -1.45 -0.49 -0.56
CA ILE A 181 -0.60 0.01 -1.66
C ILE A 181 0.46 -1.01 -2.10
N HIS A 182 1.04 -1.75 -1.15
CA HIS A 182 1.98 -2.82 -1.43
C HIS A 182 1.36 -3.89 -2.36
N TYR A 183 0.15 -4.36 -2.05
CA TYR A 183 -0.56 -5.32 -2.89
C TYR A 183 -0.84 -4.78 -4.30
N ASP A 184 -1.33 -3.55 -4.41
CA ASP A 184 -1.67 -2.96 -5.71
C ASP A 184 -0.42 -2.77 -6.58
N VAL A 185 0.70 -2.36 -5.99
CA VAL A 185 1.94 -2.10 -6.73
C VAL A 185 2.68 -3.40 -7.04
N GLU A 186 2.86 -4.28 -6.06
CA GLU A 186 3.73 -5.45 -6.22
C GLU A 186 3.02 -6.65 -6.84
N LEU A 187 1.81 -6.96 -6.40
CA LEU A 187 1.06 -8.12 -6.88
C LEU A 187 0.22 -7.80 -8.12
N ARG A 188 -0.44 -6.64 -8.17
CA ARG A 188 -1.23 -6.23 -9.35
C ARG A 188 -0.42 -5.47 -10.41
N LYS A 189 0.85 -5.15 -10.14
CA LYS A 189 1.75 -4.41 -11.03
C LYS A 189 1.17 -3.05 -11.47
N MET A 190 0.37 -2.41 -10.61
CA MET A 190 -0.16 -1.08 -10.87
C MET A 190 0.85 0.00 -10.49
N SER A 191 0.84 1.13 -11.21
CA SER A 191 1.55 2.32 -10.73
C SER A 191 0.86 2.93 -9.52
N VAL A 192 1.61 3.64 -8.66
CA VAL A 192 1.06 4.33 -7.47
C VAL A 192 -0.09 5.28 -7.84
N ASN A 193 0.01 5.97 -8.97
CA ASN A 193 -1.05 6.86 -9.46
C ASN A 193 -2.33 6.10 -9.86
N GLN A 194 -2.20 4.91 -10.46
CA GLN A 194 -3.33 4.05 -10.80
C GLN A 194 -4.00 3.50 -9.53
N SER A 195 -3.22 3.02 -8.56
CA SER A 195 -3.74 2.57 -7.26
C SER A 195 -4.46 3.70 -6.53
N ARG A 196 -3.89 4.91 -6.49
CA ARG A 196 -4.56 6.09 -5.90
C ARG A 196 -5.90 6.40 -6.57
N LYS A 197 -5.95 6.38 -7.91
CA LYS A 197 -7.19 6.62 -8.66
C LYS A 197 -8.23 5.52 -8.40
N TYR A 198 -7.79 4.28 -8.27
CA TYR A 198 -8.64 3.15 -7.91
C TYR A 198 -9.20 3.30 -6.48
N ALA A 199 -8.35 3.63 -5.50
CA ALA A 199 -8.74 3.88 -4.11
C ALA A 199 -9.71 5.06 -3.98
N TRP A 200 -9.56 6.09 -4.82
CA TRP A 200 -10.49 7.22 -4.87
C TRP A 200 -11.87 6.83 -5.42
N ARG A 201 -11.91 5.98 -6.45
CA ARG A 201 -13.17 5.46 -7.01
C ARG A 201 -13.92 4.59 -6.02
N HIS A 202 -13.21 3.83 -5.17
CA HIS A 202 -13.77 2.95 -4.15
C HIS A 202 -13.69 3.57 -2.75
N ARG A 203 -13.79 4.90 -2.65
CA ARG A 203 -13.61 5.63 -1.38
C ARG A 203 -14.47 5.11 -0.23
N SER A 204 -15.71 4.68 -0.50
CA SER A 204 -16.62 4.17 0.53
C SER A 204 -16.07 2.88 1.15
N GLU A 205 -15.64 1.91 0.34
CA GLU A 205 -15.06 0.66 0.83
C GLU A 205 -13.78 0.89 1.64
N PHE A 206 -12.96 1.84 1.19
CA PHE A 206 -11.73 2.22 1.89
C PHE A 206 -12.04 2.93 3.21
N CYS A 207 -12.99 3.86 3.23
CA CYS A 207 -13.41 4.52 4.47
C CYS A 207 -14.08 3.54 5.45
N GLU A 208 -14.86 2.59 4.99
CA GLU A 208 -15.54 1.60 5.83
C GLU A 208 -14.55 0.70 6.60
N PHE A 209 -13.55 0.16 5.90
CA PHE A 209 -12.47 -0.59 6.55
C PHE A 209 -11.67 0.31 7.47
N GLY A 210 -11.23 1.46 6.93
CA GLY A 210 -10.29 2.34 7.60
C GLY A 210 -10.85 3.05 8.82
N ALA A 211 -12.14 3.41 8.84
CA ALA A 211 -12.75 4.06 9.98
C ALA A 211 -12.70 3.17 11.22
N VAL A 212 -12.99 1.87 11.06
CA VAL A 212 -12.88 0.89 12.14
C VAL A 212 -11.42 0.65 12.52
N ALA A 213 -10.52 0.52 11.54
CA ALA A 213 -9.09 0.34 11.78
C ALA A 213 -8.48 1.50 12.59
N VAL A 214 -8.78 2.74 12.19
CA VAL A 214 -8.34 3.96 12.89
C VAL A 214 -8.95 4.02 14.28
N PHE A 215 -10.24 3.70 14.44
CA PHE A 215 -10.89 3.67 15.74
C PHE A 215 -10.20 2.68 16.70
N LEU A 216 -9.84 1.48 16.22
CA LEU A 216 -9.09 0.51 17.02
C LEU A 216 -7.73 1.06 17.42
N GLU A 217 -7.00 1.69 16.50
CA GLU A 217 -5.69 2.31 16.78
C GLU A 217 -5.77 3.54 17.68
N MET A 218 -6.91 4.22 17.79
CA MET A 218 -7.08 5.28 18.78
C MET A 218 -7.06 4.76 20.22
N THR A 219 -7.17 3.45 20.44
CA THR A 219 -7.09 2.85 21.78
C THR A 219 -5.66 2.92 22.30
N PRO A 220 -5.39 3.69 23.38
CA PRO A 220 -4.05 3.77 23.96
C PRO A 220 -3.61 2.39 24.45
N VAL A 221 -2.30 2.14 24.48
CA VAL A 221 -1.67 0.85 24.82
C VAL A 221 -1.89 -0.26 23.78
N LEU A 222 -3.13 -0.47 23.33
CA LEU A 222 -3.47 -1.52 22.36
C LEU A 222 -3.23 -1.13 20.89
N ASN A 223 -3.02 0.16 20.59
CA ASN A 223 -2.73 0.67 19.24
C ASN A 223 -1.66 -0.19 18.53
N ILE A 224 -0.55 -0.45 19.21
CA ILE A 224 0.57 -1.21 18.64
C ILE A 224 0.14 -2.60 18.17
N LEU A 225 -0.72 -3.29 18.95
CA LEU A 225 -1.26 -4.59 18.55
C LEU A 225 -2.26 -4.43 17.42
N PHE A 226 -3.13 -3.41 17.51
CA PHE A 226 -4.15 -3.17 16.49
C PHE A 226 -3.56 -2.82 15.13
N PHE A 227 -2.44 -2.10 15.08
CA PHE A 227 -1.66 -1.84 13.87
C PHE A 227 -1.37 -3.14 13.10
N TRP A 228 -0.79 -4.14 13.78
CA TRP A 228 -0.48 -5.42 13.15
C TRP A 228 -1.73 -6.22 12.78
N THR A 229 -2.78 -6.18 13.61
CA THR A 229 -4.04 -6.85 13.27
C THR A 229 -4.76 -6.19 12.08
N ASN A 230 -4.60 -4.88 11.90
CA ASN A 230 -5.15 -4.13 10.77
C ASN A 230 -4.43 -4.49 9.46
N VAL A 231 -3.11 -4.71 9.50
CA VAL A 231 -2.35 -5.27 8.36
C VAL A 231 -2.90 -6.65 7.97
N VAL A 232 -3.10 -7.53 8.96
CA VAL A 232 -3.71 -8.85 8.72
C VAL A 232 -5.13 -8.72 8.17
N GLY A 233 -5.93 -7.80 8.69
CA GLY A 233 -7.29 -7.52 8.21
C GLY A 233 -7.32 -7.06 6.75
N ALA A 234 -6.41 -6.17 6.37
CA ALA A 234 -6.25 -5.70 4.99
C ALA A 234 -5.82 -6.85 4.05
N ALA A 235 -4.89 -7.70 4.50
CA ALA A 235 -4.46 -8.89 3.76
C ALA A 235 -5.59 -9.90 3.58
N LEU A 236 -6.45 -10.10 4.59
CA LEU A 236 -7.62 -10.98 4.49
C LEU A 236 -8.68 -10.42 3.54
N TRP A 237 -8.89 -9.11 3.52
CA TRP A 237 -9.76 -8.47 2.53
C TRP A 237 -9.23 -8.76 1.13
N VAL A 238 -7.96 -8.47 0.88
CA VAL A 238 -7.34 -8.72 -0.42
C VAL A 238 -7.40 -10.20 -0.81
N ALA A 239 -7.15 -11.11 0.13
CA ALA A 239 -7.25 -12.56 -0.10
C ALA A 239 -8.66 -12.97 -0.54
N ASP A 240 -9.69 -12.47 0.15
CA ASP A 240 -11.09 -12.75 -0.19
C ASP A 240 -11.46 -12.16 -1.57
N GLU A 241 -10.98 -10.96 -1.90
CA GLU A 241 -11.20 -10.30 -3.20
C GLU A 241 -10.60 -11.11 -4.37
N ILE A 242 -9.38 -11.62 -4.20
CA ILE A 242 -8.72 -12.50 -5.18
C ILE A 242 -9.48 -13.81 -5.35
N GLU A 243 -9.91 -14.44 -4.24
CA GLU A 243 -10.67 -15.68 -4.28
C GLU A 243 -12.03 -15.49 -4.97
N GLU A 244 -12.71 -14.36 -4.73
CA GLU A 244 -13.97 -14.01 -5.39
C GLU A 244 -13.79 -13.82 -6.90
N ALA A 245 -12.78 -13.05 -7.33
CA ALA A 245 -12.49 -12.84 -8.75
C ALA A 245 -12.26 -14.18 -9.49
N ARG A 246 -11.45 -15.07 -8.90
CA ARG A 246 -11.20 -16.41 -9.49
C ARG A 246 -12.43 -17.29 -9.56
N ARG A 247 -13.34 -17.18 -8.59
CA ARG A 247 -14.60 -17.93 -8.64
C ARG A 247 -15.46 -17.45 -9.80
N GLN A 248 -15.52 -16.14 -10.02
CA GLN A 248 -16.25 -15.56 -11.15
C GLN A 248 -15.64 -16.02 -12.48
N ASP A 249 -14.31 -16.01 -12.62
CA ASP A 249 -13.61 -16.48 -13.83
C ASP A 249 -13.88 -17.97 -14.10
N ARG A 250 -13.87 -18.81 -13.07
CA ARG A 250 -14.20 -20.24 -13.19
C ARG A 250 -15.63 -20.45 -13.65
N VAL A 251 -16.59 -19.72 -13.07
CA VAL A 251 -18.01 -19.82 -13.45
C VAL A 251 -18.20 -19.34 -14.89
N ALA A 252 -17.59 -18.22 -15.29
CA ALA A 252 -17.65 -17.70 -16.66
C ALA A 252 -17.07 -18.70 -17.67
N SER A 253 -15.93 -19.32 -17.32
CA SER A 253 -15.27 -20.34 -18.14
C SER A 253 -16.12 -21.61 -18.26
N SER A 254 -16.74 -22.08 -17.17
CA SER A 254 -17.67 -23.21 -17.19
C SER A 254 -18.92 -22.92 -18.02
N SER A 255 -19.46 -21.69 -17.95
CA SER A 255 -20.59 -21.30 -18.80
C SER A 255 -20.23 -21.21 -20.28
N ALA A 256 -19.03 -20.72 -20.61
CA ALA A 256 -18.54 -20.67 -21.99
C ALA A 256 -18.30 -22.08 -22.55
N GLN A 257 -17.75 -23.00 -21.74
CA GLN A 257 -17.52 -24.38 -22.14
C GLN A 257 -18.83 -25.17 -22.33
N ASN A 258 -19.84 -24.93 -21.50
CA ASN A 258 -21.19 -25.50 -21.70
C ASN A 258 -21.91 -24.95 -22.93
N GLN A 259 -21.65 -23.70 -23.33
CA GLN A 259 -22.21 -23.13 -24.56
C GLN A 259 -21.48 -23.64 -25.82
N SER A 260 -20.16 -23.80 -25.79
CA SER A 260 -19.40 -24.42 -26.90
C SER A 260 -19.65 -25.93 -27.05
N GLY A 261 -20.03 -26.63 -25.97
CA GLY A 261 -20.44 -28.04 -26.01
C GLY A 261 -21.83 -28.30 -26.62
N SER A 262 -22.60 -27.25 -26.93
CA SER A 262 -23.91 -27.35 -27.57
C SER A 262 -23.90 -27.02 -29.07
N HIS A 263 -22.73 -26.87 -29.68
CA HIS A 263 -22.60 -26.79 -31.14
C HIS A 263 -22.47 -28.21 -31.70
N TYR A 264 -23.40 -28.56 -32.60
CA TYR A 264 -23.52 -29.83 -33.33
C TYR A 264 -22.16 -30.48 -33.66
N VAL A 265 -22.04 -31.77 -33.37
CA VAL A 265 -21.00 -32.65 -33.92
C VAL A 265 -21.20 -32.69 -35.44
N THR A 266 -20.56 -31.78 -36.17
CA THR A 266 -20.38 -31.93 -37.61
C THR A 266 -19.12 -32.76 -37.81
N PHE A 267 -19.33 -34.02 -38.22
CA PHE A 267 -18.29 -34.93 -38.67
C PHE A 267 -17.54 -34.28 -39.86
N HIS A 268 -16.26 -33.96 -39.69
CA HIS A 268 -15.37 -33.64 -40.80
C HIS A 268 -14.34 -34.78 -40.96
N PRO A 269 -14.12 -35.31 -42.17
CA PRO A 269 -13.12 -36.36 -42.41
C PRO A 269 -11.70 -35.81 -42.31
N TYR A 270 -10.75 -36.71 -42.06
CA TYR A 270 -9.31 -36.51 -41.86
C TYR A 270 -8.60 -35.67 -42.93
N ASP A 271 -7.73 -34.75 -42.50
CA ASP A 271 -6.31 -34.67 -42.90
C ASP A 271 -5.50 -33.73 -41.96
N SER A 272 -4.30 -34.17 -41.59
CA SER A 272 -3.34 -33.67 -40.58
C SER A 272 -2.44 -32.48 -41.03
N PRO A 273 -1.35 -32.07 -40.32
CA PRO A 273 -1.10 -31.73 -38.90
C PRO A 273 -0.40 -30.35 -38.72
N GLN A 274 -0.52 -29.70 -37.55
CA GLN A 274 0.62 -29.09 -36.81
C GLN A 274 0.19 -28.37 -35.52
N ALA A 275 0.94 -28.67 -34.47
CA ALA A 275 0.85 -28.08 -33.14
C ALA A 275 1.46 -26.67 -33.11
N SER A 276 0.83 -25.76 -32.35
CA SER A 276 1.53 -24.63 -31.74
C SER A 276 1.00 -24.42 -30.31
N LEU A 277 1.96 -24.29 -29.38
CA LEU A 277 1.74 -24.01 -27.96
C LEU A 277 1.21 -22.58 -27.77
N PRO A 278 0.28 -22.32 -26.83
CA PRO A 278 -0.11 -20.95 -26.52
C PRO A 278 0.97 -20.25 -25.68
N SER A 279 1.54 -19.18 -26.22
CA SER A 279 2.44 -18.24 -25.53
C SER A 279 1.66 -17.01 -25.05
N GLU A 280 0.76 -17.16 -24.07
CA GLU A 280 0.14 -16.02 -23.38
C GLU A 280 0.26 -16.12 -21.85
N PRO A 281 0.54 -15.00 -21.15
CA PRO A 281 0.54 -14.96 -19.70
C PRO A 281 -0.90 -15.05 -19.15
N LEU A 282 -1.14 -16.05 -18.30
CA LEU A 282 -2.44 -16.50 -17.79
C LEU A 282 -3.25 -15.50 -16.93
N LEU A 283 -2.90 -14.21 -16.88
CA LEU A 283 -3.61 -13.21 -16.04
C LEU A 283 -3.52 -11.76 -16.57
N GLY A 284 -3.31 -11.58 -17.88
CA GLY A 284 -3.21 -10.27 -18.52
C GLY A 284 -4.55 -9.73 -19.03
N ALA A 285 -4.98 -8.60 -18.49
CA ALA A 285 -5.77 -7.55 -19.15
C ALA A 285 -7.27 -7.73 -19.47
N ARG A 286 -7.93 -8.89 -19.32
CA ARG A 286 -9.36 -9.01 -19.72
C ARG A 286 -10.44 -8.85 -18.63
N ALA A 287 -10.09 -8.89 -17.35
CA ALA A 287 -11.10 -9.02 -16.29
C ALA A 287 -11.85 -7.73 -15.89
N TYR A 288 -11.48 -6.54 -16.41
CA TYR A 288 -12.03 -5.26 -15.90
C TYR A 288 -12.73 -4.36 -16.92
N ASP A 289 -12.70 -4.67 -18.22
CA ASP A 289 -13.33 -3.79 -19.22
C ASP A 289 -14.87 -3.88 -19.25
N ASN A 290 -15.46 -4.96 -18.72
CA ASN A 290 -16.89 -5.24 -18.81
C ASN A 290 -17.78 -4.59 -17.74
N TYR A 291 -17.23 -3.75 -16.85
CA TYR A 291 -18.02 -2.96 -15.89
C TYR A 291 -17.98 -1.44 -16.17
N SER A 292 -17.83 -1.06 -17.44
CA SER A 292 -18.23 0.27 -17.89
C SER A 292 -19.75 0.26 -18.12
N VAL A 293 -20.49 0.84 -17.18
CA VAL A 293 -21.89 1.24 -17.40
C VAL A 293 -21.92 2.10 -18.67
N ALA A 294 -22.81 1.75 -19.59
CA ALA A 294 -23.03 2.44 -20.85
C ALA A 294 -23.17 3.95 -20.62
N SER A 295 -22.11 4.70 -20.86
CA SER A 295 -22.18 6.13 -21.08
C SER A 295 -22.52 6.32 -22.56
N GLU A 296 -23.72 6.84 -22.83
CA GLU A 296 -24.09 7.39 -24.13
C GLU A 296 -22.95 8.22 -24.69
N GLN A 297 -22.46 7.84 -25.87
CA GLN A 297 -21.50 8.65 -26.63
C GLN A 297 -22.17 9.97 -27.01
N PRO A 298 -21.61 11.15 -26.65
CA PRO A 298 -22.03 12.38 -27.31
C PRO A 298 -21.54 12.34 -28.78
N PRO A 299 -22.30 12.91 -29.72
CA PRO A 299 -21.97 12.85 -31.14
C PRO A 299 -20.64 13.58 -31.44
N PRO A 300 -19.91 13.18 -32.49
CA PRO A 300 -18.63 13.78 -32.83
C PRO A 300 -18.81 15.25 -33.24
N TYR A 301 -18.08 16.12 -32.56
CA TYR A 301 -18.00 17.56 -32.86
C TYR A 301 -17.33 17.76 -34.24
N GLN A 302 -18.10 18.22 -35.22
CA GLN A 302 -17.56 18.76 -36.48
C GLN A 302 -17.16 20.22 -36.24
N GLY A 303 -15.86 20.50 -36.18
CA GLY A 303 -15.34 21.86 -36.16
C GLY A 303 -15.39 22.50 -37.56
N PRO A 304 -15.63 23.81 -37.69
CA PRO A 304 -15.74 24.47 -38.98
C PRO A 304 -14.38 24.65 -39.65
N SER A 305 -14.39 24.43 -40.96
CA SER A 305 -13.31 24.53 -41.94
C SER A 305 -12.58 25.88 -41.85
N GLN A 306 -11.29 25.87 -41.50
CA GLN A 306 -10.39 27.00 -41.75
C GLN A 306 -9.63 26.76 -43.06
N GLY A 307 -9.83 27.69 -43.99
CA GLY A 307 -9.24 27.68 -45.33
C GLY A 307 -7.72 27.76 -45.29
N GLN A 308 -7.10 26.97 -46.16
CA GLN A 308 -5.68 27.04 -46.48
C GLN A 308 -5.37 28.42 -47.08
N GLN A 309 -4.60 29.26 -46.37
CA GLN A 309 -3.87 30.36 -46.99
C GLN A 309 -2.44 29.91 -47.26
N GLN A 310 -2.16 29.85 -48.55
CA GLN A 310 -0.95 29.39 -49.22
C GLN A 310 0.13 30.48 -49.10
N TYR A 311 1.22 30.21 -48.38
CA TYR A 311 2.36 31.11 -48.30
C TYR A 311 3.26 30.90 -49.53
N GLN A 312 3.35 31.92 -50.38
CA GLN A 312 4.12 31.92 -51.62
C GLN A 312 5.43 32.69 -51.41
N PRO A 313 6.62 32.12 -51.68
CA PRO A 313 7.88 32.86 -51.55
C PRO A 313 8.11 33.75 -52.79
N ALA A 314 8.47 35.01 -52.55
CA ALA A 314 8.77 36.00 -53.58
C ALA A 314 10.18 35.79 -54.18
N PRO A 315 10.39 36.06 -55.49
CA PRO A 315 11.67 35.84 -56.15
C PRO A 315 12.65 37.01 -56.01
N VAL A 316 13.92 36.63 -55.95
CA VAL A 316 15.14 37.43 -55.98
C VAL A 316 15.19 38.36 -57.19
N ARG A 317 15.61 39.62 -57.00
CA ARG A 317 16.07 40.50 -58.09
C ARG A 317 17.47 41.02 -57.79
N LYS A 318 18.37 40.65 -58.71
CA LYS A 318 19.74 41.09 -59.03
C LYS A 318 20.42 42.12 -58.13
#